data_AF-E1NRR8-F1
#
_entry.id   AF-E1NRR8-F1
#
_cell.length_a   1.000
_cell.length_b   1.000
_cell.length_c   1.000
_cell.angle_alpha   90.00
_cell.angle_beta   90.00
_cell.angle_gamma   90.00
#
_symmetry.space_group_name_H-M   'P 1'
#
loop_
_entity.id
_entity.type
_entity.pdbx_description
1 polymer ?
#
loop_
_entity_poly.entity_id
_entity_poly.type
_entity_poly.pdbx_seq_one_letter_code
_entity_poly.pdbx_strand_id
1 'polypeptide(L)'
;MIDDTNLNLELPNFSGPLDLLLHLIKSQKIDIYDIPIAKITSQYLAYLSKWQTLDLKIAGEYFVMASSLLKIKSQYLLPKNDFDNEIIEDDDPREELVEQLVQYSIFKKISEFLDERQKSAPITVAKEPSVASQKKVSLLPFGEISSKQLARAFFCCFATVSTQK
;
A
#
# COMPACT_ATOMS: atom_id res chain seq x y z
N MET A 1 11.13 41.35 10.48
CA MET A 1 12.19 40.46 10.98
C MET A 1 11.60 39.07 11.07
N ILE A 2 11.84 38.25 10.03
CA ILE A 2 12.05 36.78 10.02
C ILE A 2 10.89 35.93 10.60
N ASP A 3 10.26 34.97 9.92
CA ASP A 3 10.44 34.35 8.59
C ASP A 3 9.15 33.62 8.20
N ASP A 4 9.00 33.42 6.89
CA ASP A 4 8.09 32.48 6.26
C ASP A 4 8.01 31.12 6.97
N THR A 5 6.83 30.75 7.46
CA THR A 5 6.44 29.34 7.50
C THR A 5 5.19 29.17 6.67
N ASN A 6 5.41 29.22 5.36
CA ASN A 6 4.61 28.46 4.42
C ASN A 6 4.70 27.00 4.88
N LEU A 7 3.83 26.60 5.81
CA LEU A 7 3.70 25.24 6.28
C LEU A 7 3.02 24.48 5.14
N ASN A 8 3.80 24.21 4.10
CA ASN A 8 3.46 23.31 3.04
C ASN A 8 3.45 21.92 3.67
N LEU A 9 2.36 21.61 4.37
CA LEU A 9 2.11 20.30 4.94
C LEU A 9 1.75 19.41 3.76
N GLU A 10 2.76 18.98 3.02
CA GLU A 10 2.62 17.97 1.98
C GLU A 10 1.97 16.76 2.66
N LEU A 11 0.69 16.53 2.35
CA LEU A 11 -0.03 15.35 2.79
C LEU A 11 0.76 14.14 2.27
N PRO A 12 1.21 13.22 3.13
CA PRO A 12 1.76 11.97 2.65
C PRO A 12 0.62 11.25 1.92
N ASN A 13 0.81 11.00 0.62
CA ASN A 13 -0.08 10.17 -0.16
C ASN A 13 0.15 8.72 0.28
N PHE A 14 -0.48 8.31 1.39
CA PHE A 14 -0.33 6.98 1.94
C PHE A 14 -1.06 5.96 1.07
N SER A 15 -0.40 4.84 0.81
CA SER A 15 -0.97 3.72 0.06
C SER A 15 -1.82 2.80 0.96
N GLY A 16 -2.76 3.41 1.70
CA GLY A 16 -3.73 2.73 2.56
C GLY A 16 -3.45 2.81 4.07
N PRO A 17 -4.33 2.21 4.90
CA PRO A 17 -4.29 2.35 6.37
C PRO A 17 -3.08 1.66 7.03
N LEU A 18 -2.59 0.55 6.47
CA LEU A 18 -1.39 -0.14 6.97
C LEU A 18 -0.14 0.72 6.79
N ASP A 19 -0.07 1.51 5.70
CA ASP A 19 1.07 2.39 5.45
C ASP A 19 1.12 3.55 6.45
N LEU A 20 -0.05 4.13 6.74
CA LEU A 20 -0.20 5.13 7.79
C LEU A 20 0.22 4.57 9.16
N LEU A 21 -0.23 3.36 9.51
CA LEU A 21 0.18 2.72 10.76
C LEU A 21 1.70 2.48 10.82
N LEU A 22 2.29 1.97 9.74
CA LEU A 22 3.73 1.75 9.65
C LEU A 22 4.50 3.07 9.80
N HIS A 23 4.00 4.15 9.21
CA HIS A 23 4.55 5.49 9.38
C HIS A 23 4.49 5.96 10.84
N LEU A 24 3.34 5.80 11.50
CA LEU A 24 3.15 6.18 12.91
C LEU A 24 4.03 5.36 13.88
N ILE A 25 4.25 4.07 13.59
CA ILE A 25 5.14 3.19 14.37
C ILE A 25 6.59 3.65 14.22
N LYS A 26 7.03 3.88 12.97
CA LYS A 26 8.40 4.34 12.66
C LYS A 26 8.70 5.72 13.27
N SER A 27 7.78 6.68 13.15
CA SER A 27 7.99 8.05 13.64
C SER A 27 8.15 8.12 15.17
N GLN A 28 7.55 7.18 15.89
CA GLN A 28 7.62 7.09 17.34
C GLN A 28 8.70 6.13 17.86
N LYS A 29 9.47 5.49 16.97
CA LYS A 29 10.45 4.46 17.32
C LYS A 29 9.84 3.32 18.17
N ILE A 30 8.60 2.95 17.84
CA ILE A 30 7.90 1.82 18.46
C ILE A 30 8.37 0.53 17.78
N ASP A 31 8.53 -0.54 18.57
CA ASP A 31 8.76 -1.87 18.02
C ASP A 31 7.47 -2.41 17.37
N ILE A 32 7.59 -2.94 16.15
CA ILE A 32 6.47 -3.52 15.42
C ILE A 32 5.90 -4.76 16.11
N TYR A 33 6.69 -5.46 16.94
CA TYR A 33 6.23 -6.61 17.71
C TYR A 33 5.61 -6.23 19.05
N ASP A 34 5.87 -5.03 19.56
CA ASP A 34 5.32 -4.55 20.83
C ASP A 34 4.64 -3.18 20.66
N ILE A 35 3.50 -3.22 19.95
CA ILE A 35 2.75 -2.02 19.63
C ILE A 35 1.86 -1.62 20.82
N PRO A 36 2.01 -0.40 21.39
CA PRO A 36 1.09 0.13 22.38
C PRO A 36 -0.23 0.53 21.71
N ILE A 37 -1.18 -0.41 21.64
CA ILE A 37 -2.47 -0.25 20.94
C ILE A 37 -3.21 1.01 21.36
N ALA A 38 -3.26 1.32 22.66
CA ALA A 38 -3.95 2.53 23.13
C ALA A 38 -3.37 3.81 22.52
N LYS A 39 -2.04 3.89 22.37
CA LYS A 39 -1.31 5.05 21.87
C LYS A 39 -1.39 5.16 20.34
N ILE A 40 -1.29 4.03 19.62
CA ILE A 40 -1.37 4.03 18.16
C ILE A 40 -2.77 4.37 17.67
N THR A 41 -3.81 3.83 18.32
CA THR A 41 -5.22 4.07 17.98
C THR A 41 -5.58 5.55 18.16
N SER A 42 -5.17 6.17 19.27
CA SER A 42 -5.43 7.60 19.51
C SER A 42 -4.78 8.49 18.45
N GLN A 43 -3.57 8.16 18.00
CA GLN A 43 -2.88 8.93 16.96
C GLN A 43 -3.47 8.71 15.58
N TYR A 44 -3.82 7.47 15.25
CA TYR A 44 -4.49 7.14 14.00
C TYR A 44 -5.79 7.94 13.85
N LEU A 45 -6.62 7.97 14.89
CA LEU A 45 -7.85 8.76 14.91
C LEU A 45 -7.59 10.27 14.84
N ALA A 46 -6.58 10.78 15.54
CA ALA A 46 -6.19 12.19 15.48
C ALA A 46 -5.65 12.60 14.10
N TYR A 47 -5.07 11.65 13.37
CA TYR A 47 -4.60 11.86 12.01
C TYR A 47 -5.78 11.89 11.03
N LEU A 48 -6.73 10.96 11.17
CA LEU A 48 -7.96 10.95 10.37
C LEU A 48 -8.85 12.18 10.60
N SER A 49 -8.94 12.70 11.83
CA SER A 49 -9.75 13.90 12.09
C SER A 49 -9.18 15.16 11.41
N LYS A 50 -7.86 15.24 11.21
CA LYS A 50 -7.23 16.31 10.42
C LYS A 50 -7.52 16.19 8.92
N TRP A 51 -7.84 14.99 8.44
CA TRP A 51 -8.14 14.69 7.04
C TRP A 51 -9.63 14.82 6.69
N GLN A 52 -10.53 14.62 7.65
CA GLN A 52 -11.99 14.67 7.45
C GLN A 52 -12.50 16.01 6.90
N THR A 53 -11.72 17.08 6.98
CA THR A 53 -12.06 18.37 6.35
C THR A 53 -11.85 18.39 4.83
N LEU A 54 -11.23 17.37 4.21
CA LEU A 54 -10.74 17.45 2.82
C LEU A 54 -11.26 16.40 1.83
N ASP A 55 -11.64 15.17 2.19
CA ASP A 55 -12.28 14.27 1.21
C ASP A 55 -12.95 13.01 1.84
N LEU A 56 -14.26 12.85 1.68
CA LEU A 56 -15.02 11.74 2.27
C LEU A 56 -14.88 10.43 1.46
N LYS A 57 -14.49 10.51 0.18
CA LYS A 57 -14.47 9.37 -0.75
C LYS A 57 -13.36 8.36 -0.48
N ILE A 58 -12.25 8.78 0.13
CA ILE A 58 -11.07 7.94 0.39
C ILE A 58 -11.18 7.18 1.73
N ALA A 59 -12.16 7.51 2.57
CA ALA A 59 -12.12 7.18 3.99
C ALA A 59 -12.59 5.75 4.37
N GLY A 60 -13.16 4.96 3.46
CA GLY A 60 -13.78 3.66 3.77
C GLY A 60 -12.83 2.66 4.44
N GLU A 61 -11.70 2.36 3.80
CA GLU A 61 -10.69 1.43 4.32
C GLU A 61 -10.08 1.93 5.64
N TYR A 62 -9.94 3.26 5.76
CA TYR A 62 -9.41 3.88 6.98
C TYR A 62 -10.36 3.74 8.17
N PHE A 63 -11.68 3.82 7.95
CA PHE A 63 -12.68 3.60 9.01
C PHE A 63 -12.78 2.14 9.42
N VAL A 64 -12.62 1.20 8.49
CA VAL A 64 -12.53 -0.23 8.81
C VAL A 64 -11.35 -0.45 9.76
N MET A 65 -10.17 0.08 9.43
CA MET A 65 -9.00 -0.02 10.32
C MET A 65 -9.22 0.69 11.66
N ALA A 66 -9.83 1.88 11.68
CA ALA A 66 -10.17 2.58 12.92
C ALA A 66 -11.03 1.72 13.85
N SER A 67 -12.04 1.06 13.28
CA SER A 67 -12.96 0.18 14.00
C SER A 67 -12.23 -1.06 14.54
N SER A 68 -11.37 -1.67 13.74
CA SER A 68 -10.51 -2.79 14.16
C SER A 68 -9.59 -2.38 15.32
N LEU A 69 -8.92 -1.23 15.22
CA LEU A 69 -8.05 -0.71 16.28
C LEU A 69 -8.81 -0.42 17.58
N LEU A 70 -10.05 0.08 17.48
CA LEU A 70 -10.91 0.29 18.65
C LEU A 70 -11.36 -1.04 19.28
N LYS A 71 -11.68 -2.05 18.47
CA LYS A 71 -11.99 -3.41 18.94
C LYS A 71 -10.80 -4.01 19.70
N ILE A 72 -9.60 -3.99 19.10
CA ILE A 72 -8.37 -4.49 19.73
C ILE A 72 -8.09 -3.72 21.02
N LYS A 73 -8.20 -2.39 20.99
CA LYS A 73 -8.04 -1.56 22.20
C LYS A 73 -9.02 -1.97 23.29
N SER A 74 -10.29 -2.15 22.97
CA SER A 74 -11.29 -2.59 23.95
C SER A 74 -10.88 -3.92 24.56
N GLN A 75 -10.66 -4.95 23.74
CA GLN A 75 -10.30 -6.30 24.19
C GLN A 75 -9.05 -6.30 25.09
N TYR A 76 -8.02 -5.56 24.68
CA TYR A 76 -6.77 -5.45 25.42
C TYR A 76 -6.91 -4.77 26.79
N LEU A 77 -7.91 -3.89 26.96
CA LEU A 77 -8.18 -3.17 28.20
C LEU A 77 -9.20 -3.87 29.11
N LEU A 78 -9.88 -4.93 28.64
CA LEU A 78 -10.85 -5.63 29.46
C LEU A 78 -10.13 -6.46 30.56
N PRO A 79 -10.62 -6.45 31.81
CA PRO A 79 -10.12 -7.34 32.84
C PRO A 79 -10.42 -8.80 32.46
N LYS A 80 -9.42 -9.67 32.58
CA LYS A 80 -9.64 -11.12 32.45
C LYS A 80 -10.52 -11.56 33.62
N ASN A 81 -11.66 -12.16 33.33
CA ASN A 81 -12.54 -12.66 34.37
C ASN A 81 -11.91 -13.90 34.99
N ASP A 82 -11.54 -13.85 36.26
CA ASP A 82 -10.97 -14.97 37.03
C ASP A 82 -11.99 -16.12 37.27
N PHE A 83 -13.20 -16.04 36.69
CA PHE A 83 -14.32 -16.95 36.97
C PHE A 83 -14.40 -18.16 36.03
N ASP A 84 -13.68 -18.16 34.90
CA ASP A 84 -13.64 -19.30 33.98
C ASP A 84 -12.25 -19.94 34.03
N ASN A 85 -12.15 -21.08 34.73
CA ASN A 85 -10.98 -21.95 34.75
C ASN A 85 -10.78 -22.72 33.42
N GLU A 86 -11.35 -22.24 32.32
CA GLU A 86 -11.05 -22.77 31.01
C GLU A 86 -9.75 -22.14 30.52
N ILE A 87 -8.79 -23.00 30.20
CA ILE A 87 -7.52 -22.67 29.55
C ILE A 87 -7.85 -22.21 28.13
N ILE A 88 -8.44 -21.03 28.00
CA ILE A 88 -8.57 -20.34 26.74
C ILE A 88 -7.15 -19.80 26.49
N GLU A 89 -6.48 -20.32 25.47
CA GLU A 89 -5.31 -19.66 24.89
C GLU A 89 -5.74 -18.22 24.59
N ASP A 90 -5.31 -17.31 25.46
CA ASP A 90 -5.59 -15.89 25.31
C ASP A 90 -4.61 -15.37 24.27
N ASP A 91 -4.91 -15.67 23.01
CA ASP A 91 -4.18 -15.17 21.86
C ASP A 91 -4.16 -13.65 21.93
N ASP A 92 -2.97 -13.08 21.69
CA ASP A 92 -2.80 -11.63 21.78
C ASP A 92 -3.69 -10.97 20.70
N PRO A 93 -4.68 -10.13 21.08
CA PRO A 93 -5.63 -9.57 20.12
C PRO A 93 -4.98 -8.68 19.05
N ARG A 94 -3.69 -8.34 19.20
CA ARG A 94 -2.92 -7.60 18.20
C ARG A 94 -2.14 -8.47 17.21
N GLU A 95 -2.08 -9.79 17.39
CA GLU A 95 -1.23 -10.68 16.59
C GLU A 95 -1.50 -10.59 15.09
N GLU A 96 -2.78 -10.67 14.69
CA GLU A 96 -3.20 -10.53 13.28
C GLU A 96 -2.73 -9.19 12.67
N LEU A 97 -2.86 -8.10 13.44
CA LEU A 97 -2.45 -6.77 12.98
C LEU A 97 -0.93 -6.68 12.83
N VAL A 98 -0.17 -7.25 13.77
CA VAL A 98 1.30 -7.28 13.71
C VAL A 98 1.75 -8.07 12.49
N GLU A 99 1.15 -9.23 12.23
CA GLU A 99 1.48 -10.04 11.05
C GLU A 99 1.25 -9.26 9.76
N GLN A 100 0.09 -8.61 9.61
CA GLN A 100 -0.23 -7.78 8.44
C GLN A 100 0.76 -6.63 8.27
N LEU A 101 1.15 -5.95 9.34
CA LEU A 101 2.12 -4.86 9.31
C LEU A 101 3.52 -5.34 8.90
N VAL A 102 3.95 -6.50 9.40
CA VAL A 102 5.23 -7.12 9.04
C VAL A 102 5.23 -7.48 7.56
N GLN A 103 4.21 -8.20 7.08
CA GLN A 103 4.07 -8.58 5.67
C GLN A 103 4.09 -7.35 4.76
N TYR A 104 3.28 -6.33 5.09
CA TYR A 104 3.25 -5.09 4.34
C TYR A 104 4.62 -4.40 4.32
N SER A 105 5.33 -4.37 5.45
CA SER A 105 6.67 -3.76 5.53
C SER A 105 7.69 -4.44 4.61
N ILE A 106 7.58 -5.77 4.42
CA ILE A 106 8.45 -6.53 3.52
C ILE A 106 8.16 -6.16 2.08
N PHE A 107 6.88 -6.19 1.68
CA PHE A 107 6.48 -5.81 0.32
C PHE A 107 6.87 -4.37 0.01
N LYS A 108 6.70 -3.44 0.95
CA LYS A 108 7.11 -2.06 0.80
C LYS A 108 8.61 -1.94 0.50
N LYS A 109 9.46 -2.66 1.24
CA LYS A 109 10.92 -2.69 0.98
C LYS A 109 11.26 -3.31 -0.37
N ILE A 110 10.56 -4.38 -0.77
CA ILE A 110 10.76 -5.00 -2.08
C ILE A 110 10.37 -4.03 -3.21
N SER A 111 9.23 -3.34 -3.07
CA SER A 111 8.78 -2.33 -4.01
C SER A 111 9.79 -1.17 -4.12
N GLU A 112 10.31 -0.68 -3.00
CA GLU A 112 11.36 0.34 -2.96
C GLU A 112 12.64 -0.14 -3.68
N PHE A 113 13.09 -1.36 -3.38
CA PHE A 113 14.26 -1.97 -4.04
C PHE A 113 14.08 -2.14 -5.56
N LEU A 114 12.90 -2.57 -6.00
CA LEU A 114 12.60 -2.73 -7.43
C LEU A 114 12.50 -1.38 -8.15
N ASP A 115 11.91 -0.37 -7.51
CA ASP A 115 11.81 0.99 -8.04
C ASP A 115 13.19 1.64 -8.21
N GLU A 116 14.08 1.51 -7.22
CA GLU A 116 15.48 1.93 -7.33
C GLU A 116 16.18 1.24 -8.49
N ARG A 117 15.99 -0.08 -8.62
CA ARG A 117 16.59 -0.85 -9.71
C ARG A 117 16.06 -0.42 -11.07
N GLN A 118 14.76 -0.17 -11.20
CA GLN A 118 14.13 0.34 -12.41
C GLN A 118 14.69 1.72 -12.79
N LYS A 119 14.87 2.63 -11.83
CA LYS A 119 15.46 3.95 -12.06
C LYS A 119 16.92 3.89 -12.48
N SER A 120 17.67 2.93 -11.93
CA SER A 120 19.09 2.70 -12.29
C SER A 120 19.27 1.94 -13.61
N ALA A 121 18.21 1.30 -14.11
CA ALA A 121 18.28 0.55 -15.35
C ALA A 121 18.52 1.52 -16.52
N PRO A 122 19.51 1.25 -17.39
CA PRO A 122 19.72 2.09 -18.57
C PRO A 122 18.45 2.08 -19.42
N ILE A 123 18.02 3.25 -19.87
CA ILE A 123 16.87 3.39 -20.77
C ILE A 123 17.22 2.65 -22.07
N THR A 124 16.73 1.43 -22.20
CA THR A 124 16.87 0.64 -23.43
C THR A 124 15.74 1.03 -24.37
N VAL A 125 16.04 1.90 -25.33
CA VAL A 125 15.11 2.22 -26.41
C VAL A 125 15.18 1.09 -27.43
N ALA A 126 14.17 0.23 -27.46
CA ALA A 126 14.00 -0.70 -28.57
C ALA A 126 13.62 0.11 -29.82
N LYS A 127 14.32 -0.13 -30.94
CA LYS A 127 13.86 0.37 -32.23
C LYS A 127 12.47 -0.21 -32.51
N GLU A 128 11.57 0.61 -33.06
CA GLU A 128 10.30 0.09 -33.56
C GLU A 128 10.56 -1.11 -34.48
N PRO A 129 9.78 -2.20 -34.32
CA PRO A 129 9.95 -3.39 -35.15
C PRO A 129 9.83 -2.96 -36.61
N SER A 130 10.94 -3.06 -37.34
CA SER A 130 11.00 -2.64 -38.73
C SER A 130 10.23 -3.66 -39.56
N VAL A 131 8.96 -3.37 -39.86
CA VAL A 131 8.17 -4.17 -40.79
C VAL A 131 8.72 -3.90 -42.19
N ALA A 132 9.21 -4.94 -42.86
CA ALA A 132 9.61 -4.81 -44.26
C ALA A 132 8.40 -4.31 -45.07
N SER A 133 8.54 -3.16 -45.74
CA SER A 133 7.46 -2.43 -46.43
C SER A 133 6.74 -3.21 -47.54
N GLN A 134 7.17 -4.44 -47.82
CA GLN A 134 6.70 -5.28 -48.92
C GLN A 134 6.17 -6.66 -48.47
N LYS A 135 6.08 -6.94 -47.16
CA LYS A 135 5.55 -8.22 -46.70
C LYS A 135 4.02 -8.18 -46.79
N LYS A 136 3.43 -8.87 -47.79
CA LYS A 136 1.99 -9.12 -47.85
C LYS A 136 1.54 -9.65 -46.49
N VAL A 137 0.55 -9.00 -45.89
CA VAL A 137 -0.05 -9.44 -44.63
C VAL A 137 -0.80 -10.74 -44.92
N SER A 138 -0.12 -11.87 -44.76
CA SER A 138 -0.77 -13.17 -44.77
C SER A 138 -1.61 -13.29 -43.51
N LEU A 139 -2.89 -13.62 -43.66
CA LEU A 139 -3.75 -13.95 -42.52
C LEU A 139 -3.11 -15.12 -41.77
N LEU A 140 -2.91 -14.94 -40.48
CA LEU A 140 -2.43 -16.01 -39.61
C LEU A 140 -3.44 -17.17 -39.64
N PRO A 141 -3.00 -18.43 -39.68
CA PRO A 141 -3.91 -19.57 -39.67
C PRO A 141 -4.76 -19.55 -38.39
N PHE A 142 -6.03 -19.93 -38.53
CA PHE A 142 -6.98 -19.94 -37.43
C PHE A 142 -6.48 -20.85 -36.30
N GLY A 143 -6.41 -20.31 -35.07
CA GLY A 143 -6.07 -21.06 -33.86
C GLY A 143 -4.68 -20.79 -33.26
N GLU A 144 -3.81 -20.02 -33.93
CA GLU A 144 -2.46 -19.73 -33.41
C GLU A 144 -2.40 -18.59 -32.38
N ILE A 145 -3.46 -17.78 -32.28
CA ILE A 145 -3.49 -16.60 -31.39
C ILE A 145 -4.45 -16.82 -30.23
N SER A 146 -3.90 -16.80 -29.01
CA SER A 146 -4.70 -16.75 -27.79
C SER A 146 -5.13 -15.32 -27.48
N SER A 147 -6.29 -15.13 -26.84
CA SER A 147 -6.76 -13.83 -26.34
C SER A 147 -5.71 -13.11 -25.48
N LYS A 148 -4.88 -13.86 -24.75
CA LYS A 148 -3.74 -13.34 -23.97
C LYS A 148 -2.66 -12.71 -24.84
N GLN A 149 -2.37 -13.27 -26.01
CA GLN A 149 -1.34 -12.76 -26.92
C GLN A 149 -1.82 -11.48 -27.61
N LEU A 150 -3.10 -11.42 -27.99
CA LEU A 150 -3.70 -10.21 -28.54
C LEU A 150 -3.69 -9.07 -27.51
N ALA A 151 -4.09 -9.36 -26.26
CA ALA A 151 -4.05 -8.39 -25.17
C ALA A 151 -2.62 -7.87 -24.93
N ARG A 152 -1.62 -8.77 -24.92
CA ARG A 152 -0.21 -8.38 -24.72
C ARG A 152 0.31 -7.49 -25.85
N ALA A 153 -0.02 -7.80 -27.10
CA ALA A 153 0.33 -6.96 -28.25
C ALA A 153 -0.32 -5.57 -28.14
N PHE A 154 -1.58 -5.51 -27.72
CA PHE A 154 -2.30 -4.26 -27.52
C PHE A 154 -1.66 -3.40 -26.42
N PHE A 155 -1.33 -3.98 -25.26
CA PHE A 155 -0.64 -3.27 -24.18
C PHE A 155 0.75 -2.77 -24.59
N CYS A 156 1.52 -3.56 -25.35
CA CYS A 156 2.80 -3.11 -25.88
C CYS A 156 2.67 -1.87 -26.77
N CYS A 157 1.68 -1.84 -27.67
CA CYS A 157 1.44 -0.67 -28.53
C CYS A 157 1.01 0.57 -27.74
N PHE A 158 0.24 0.42 -26.67
CA PHE A 158 -0.15 1.56 -25.82
C PHE A 158 1.00 2.07 -24.97
N ALA A 159 1.85 1.18 -24.45
CA ALA A 159 3.01 1.56 -23.65
C ALA A 159 4.02 2.41 -24.44
N THR A 160 4.21 2.15 -25.73
CA THR A 160 5.13 2.93 -26.59
C THR A 160 4.58 4.32 -26.96
N VAL A 161 3.27 4.50 -27.02
CA VAL A 161 2.64 5.79 -27.37
C VAL A 161 2.66 6.76 -26.19
N SER A 162 2.62 6.29 -24.94
CA SER A 162 2.68 7.16 -23.74
C SER A 162 4.04 7.83 -23.52
N THR A 163 5.13 7.31 -24.11
CA THR A 163 6.50 7.85 -24.01
C THR A 163 6.83 8.94 -25.04
N GLN A 164 5.88 9.38 -25.86
CA GLN A 164 6.07 10.37 -26.93
C GLN A 164 5.44 11.75 -26.61
N LYS A 165 5.28 12.12 -25.33
CA LYS A 165 4.78 13.44 -24.94
C LYS A 165 5.65 14.12 -23.90
#